data_AF-A0A932VLR3-F1
#
_entry.id   AF-A0A932VLR3-F1
#
_cell.length_a   1.000
_cell.length_b   1.000
_cell.length_c   1.000
_cell.angle_alpha   90.00
_cell.angle_beta   90.00
_cell.angle_gamma   90.00
#
_symmetry.space_group_name_H-M   'P 1'
#
loop_
_entity.id
_entity.type
_entity.pdbx_description
1 polymer ?
#
loop_
_entity_poly.entity_id
_entity_poly.type
_entity_poly.pdbx_seq_one_letter_code
_entity_poly.pdbx_strand_id
1 'polypeptide(L)'
;MRVVEAVGKLDYPVPGHSMRVGYMLGGVAGFLLAFLFLTGGVMAFFGYVPASELAHGSVAYITTSSWLSGFRTAHSLEADFFLDLFAGAVGLKSLFIKNAATKMFVVHAVFLPLLLGGVLAGHAALIKINGISPLKPGAGDAGPQTTFFRHMRHVTAYGFMLLGLIHVVAAFYAPPLLGAPVEGVEWTKPAWPFLFLYPMGDLDLMIAPFAVVAVLLAIPLFANQDKKWDASQAIFFLLLFFWAALSLVGAFEHFA
;
A
#
# COMPACT_ATOMS: atom_id res chain seq x y z
N MET A 1 30.68 0.78 14.70
CA MET A 1 29.60 -0.15 15.13
C MET A 1 29.43 -1.17 14.01
N ARG A 2 29.56 -2.47 14.29
CA ARG A 2 29.34 -3.50 13.24
C ARG A 2 27.86 -3.51 12.87
N VAL A 3 27.49 -3.65 11.59
CA VAL A 3 26.10 -3.63 11.10
C VAL A 3 25.18 -4.57 11.92
N VAL A 4 25.70 -5.72 12.32
CA VAL A 4 25.00 -6.71 13.18
C VAL A 4 24.66 -6.14 14.56
N GLU A 5 25.57 -5.38 15.16
CA GLU A 5 25.38 -4.72 16.46
C GLU A 5 24.37 -3.57 16.37
N ALA A 6 24.34 -2.88 15.23
CA ALA A 6 23.35 -1.84 14.93
C ALA A 6 21.93 -2.40 14.84
N VAL A 7 21.75 -3.56 14.21
CA VAL A 7 20.42 -4.17 14.06
C VAL A 7 19.96 -4.86 15.35
N GLY A 8 20.88 -5.35 16.19
CA GLY A 8 20.54 -6.18 17.36
C GLY A 8 19.77 -5.49 18.51
N LYS A 9 19.91 -4.18 18.72
CA LYS A 9 19.19 -3.47 19.80
C LYS A 9 17.79 -3.04 19.33
N LEU A 10 16.72 -3.63 19.88
CA LEU A 10 15.34 -3.32 19.49
C LEU A 10 14.87 -1.96 19.99
N ASP A 11 15.15 -1.61 21.25
CA ASP A 11 14.88 -0.26 21.75
C ASP A 11 16.15 0.59 21.66
N TYR A 12 16.06 1.66 20.89
CA TYR A 12 17.18 2.58 20.61
C TYR A 12 16.66 4.01 20.59
N PRO A 13 17.54 5.01 20.84
CA PRO A 13 17.14 6.41 20.79
C PRO A 13 16.77 6.79 19.36
N VAL A 14 15.65 7.49 19.21
CA VAL A 14 15.17 8.09 17.96
C VAL A 14 14.88 9.58 18.18
N PRO A 15 15.05 10.42 17.14
CA PRO A 15 14.78 11.85 17.26
C PRO A 15 13.33 12.12 17.70
N GLY A 16 13.13 13.10 18.58
CA GLY A 16 11.81 13.43 19.13
C GLY A 16 10.79 13.90 18.08
N HIS A 17 11.25 14.43 16.94
CA HIS A 17 10.37 14.80 15.83
C HIS A 17 9.74 13.58 15.13
N SER A 18 10.26 12.37 15.35
CA SER A 18 9.63 11.12 14.89
C SER A 18 8.22 10.91 15.45
N MET A 19 7.87 11.61 16.54
CA MET A 19 6.53 11.57 17.15
C MET A 19 5.50 12.43 16.42
N ARG A 20 5.89 13.17 15.37
CA ARG A 20 4.96 13.93 14.53
C ARG A 20 4.20 12.99 13.61
N VAL A 21 2.91 13.28 13.36
CA VAL A 21 2.03 12.43 12.56
C VAL A 21 2.64 12.07 11.20
N GLY A 22 3.24 13.03 10.49
CA GLY A 22 3.89 12.79 9.20
C GLY A 22 5.01 11.74 9.23
N TYR A 23 5.77 11.65 10.33
CA TYR A 23 6.84 10.66 10.52
C TYR A 23 6.32 9.30 10.99
N MET A 24 5.07 9.23 11.45
CA MET A 24 4.42 7.98 11.83
C MET A 24 3.66 7.33 10.67
N LEU A 25 3.41 8.05 9.57
CA LEU A 25 2.64 7.54 8.42
C LEU A 25 3.20 6.22 7.87
N GLY A 26 4.52 6.10 7.71
CA GLY A 26 5.14 4.86 7.25
C GLY A 26 4.94 3.68 8.21
N GLY A 27 5.02 3.93 9.52
CA GLY A 27 4.76 2.90 10.54
C GLY A 27 3.28 2.51 10.61
N VAL A 28 2.37 3.47 10.48
CA VAL A 28 0.92 3.25 10.44
C VAL A 28 0.53 2.46 9.19
N ALA A 29 1.11 2.79 8.04
CA ALA A 29 0.98 1.99 6.82
C ALA A 29 1.54 0.58 7.03
N GLY A 30 2.72 0.40 7.63
CA GLY A 30 3.22 -0.94 7.97
C GLY A 30 2.26 -1.74 8.86
N PHE A 31 1.63 -1.09 9.84
CA PHE A 31 0.65 -1.70 10.74
C PHE A 31 -0.62 -2.15 9.99
N LEU A 32 -1.22 -1.28 9.18
CA LEU A 32 -2.43 -1.62 8.42
C LEU A 32 -2.14 -2.73 7.40
N LEU A 33 -0.93 -2.77 6.83
CA LEU A 33 -0.54 -3.79 5.85
C LEU A 33 -0.43 -5.16 6.50
N ALA A 34 0.03 -5.22 7.76
CA ALA A 34 0.05 -6.46 8.53
C ALA A 34 -1.37 -7.00 8.77
N PHE A 35 -2.35 -6.13 8.99
CA PHE A 35 -3.76 -6.52 9.05
C PHE A 35 -4.29 -6.98 7.70
N LEU A 36 -3.94 -6.32 6.60
CA LEU A 36 -4.29 -6.76 5.25
C LEU A 36 -3.76 -8.17 4.94
N PHE A 37 -2.54 -8.49 5.39
CA PHE A 37 -1.98 -9.84 5.26
C PHE A 37 -2.74 -10.86 6.11
N LEU A 38 -3.13 -10.49 7.32
CA LEU A 38 -3.91 -11.33 8.21
C LEU A 38 -5.28 -11.65 7.62
N THR A 39 -6.03 -10.63 7.18
CA THR A 39 -7.37 -10.78 6.59
C THR A 39 -7.33 -11.62 5.31
N GLY A 40 -6.33 -11.36 4.45
CA GLY A 40 -6.10 -12.15 3.22
C GLY A 40 -5.71 -13.60 3.51
N GLY A 41 -4.83 -13.81 4.50
CA GLY A 41 -4.43 -15.15 4.95
C GLY A 41 -5.61 -15.97 5.46
N VAL A 42 -6.47 -15.38 6.31
CA VAL A 42 -7.68 -16.05 6.80
C VAL A 42 -8.57 -16.48 5.63
N MET A 43 -8.85 -15.60 4.67
CA MET A 43 -9.67 -15.97 3.51
C MET A 43 -9.01 -17.04 2.64
N ALA A 44 -7.70 -16.95 2.41
CA ALA A 44 -6.94 -17.91 1.62
C ALA A 44 -6.95 -19.32 2.22
N PHE A 45 -6.84 -19.42 3.55
CA PHE A 45 -6.83 -20.72 4.24
C PHE A 45 -8.23 -21.32 4.42
N PHE A 46 -9.27 -20.50 4.63
CA PHE A 46 -10.57 -20.99 5.09
C PHE A 46 -11.71 -20.86 4.08
N GLY A 47 -11.53 -20.15 2.96
CA GLY A 47 -12.65 -19.89 2.06
C GLY A 47 -12.33 -19.87 0.57
N TYR A 48 -11.15 -19.41 0.16
CA TYR A 48 -10.86 -19.18 -1.26
C TYR A 48 -10.35 -20.44 -1.96
N VAL A 49 -10.89 -20.72 -3.16
CA VAL A 49 -10.45 -21.84 -3.99
C VAL A 49 -9.81 -21.29 -5.28
N PRO A 50 -8.49 -21.44 -5.49
CA PRO A 50 -7.77 -20.84 -6.61
C PRO A 50 -7.90 -21.66 -7.92
N ALA A 51 -9.11 -22.15 -8.21
CA ALA A 51 -9.45 -22.87 -9.44
C ALA A 51 -10.48 -22.04 -10.23
N SER A 52 -10.28 -21.85 -11.53
CA SER A 52 -11.06 -20.94 -12.38
C SER A 52 -12.58 -21.11 -12.26
N GLU A 53 -13.01 -22.36 -12.21
CA GLU A 53 -14.38 -22.82 -12.17
C GLU A 53 -15.02 -22.72 -10.77
N LEU A 54 -14.20 -22.60 -9.72
CA LEU A 54 -14.66 -22.50 -8.33
C LEU A 54 -14.39 -21.12 -7.70
N ALA A 55 -13.52 -20.30 -8.28
CA ALA A 55 -13.05 -19.05 -7.69
C ALA A 55 -14.21 -18.11 -7.34
N HIS A 56 -15.11 -17.84 -8.30
CA HIS A 56 -16.28 -16.99 -8.06
C HIS A 56 -17.20 -17.56 -6.96
N GLY A 57 -17.51 -18.86 -7.04
CA GLY A 57 -18.35 -19.55 -6.05
C GLY A 57 -17.75 -19.52 -4.64
N SER A 58 -16.42 -19.64 -4.54
CA SER A 58 -15.71 -19.57 -3.26
C SER A 58 -15.78 -18.17 -2.61
N VAL A 59 -15.75 -17.10 -3.41
CA VAL A 59 -15.96 -15.72 -2.94
C VAL A 59 -17.43 -15.49 -2.55
N ALA A 60 -18.38 -16.07 -3.28
CA ALA A 60 -19.80 -16.03 -2.92
C ALA A 60 -20.06 -16.72 -1.57
N TYR A 61 -19.40 -17.86 -1.32
CA TYR A 61 -19.42 -18.54 -0.04
C TYR A 61 -18.84 -17.66 1.09
N ILE A 62 -17.64 -17.07 0.88
CA ILE A 62 -17.03 -16.13 1.84
C ILE A 62 -17.99 -14.98 2.18
N THR A 63 -18.68 -14.45 1.17
CA THR A 63 -19.61 -13.31 1.31
C THR A 63 -20.83 -13.63 2.16
N THR A 64 -21.34 -14.86 2.07
CA THR A 64 -22.55 -15.30 2.76
C THR A 64 -22.24 -15.98 4.10
N SER A 65 -20.97 -16.27 4.38
CA SER A 65 -20.52 -16.84 5.65
C SER A 65 -20.68 -15.85 6.80
N SER A 66 -21.17 -16.32 7.94
CA SER A 66 -21.42 -15.53 9.14
C SER A 66 -20.15 -14.96 9.80
N TRP A 67 -18.97 -15.46 9.45
CA TRP A 67 -17.71 -15.00 10.02
C TRP A 67 -16.68 -14.56 8.97
N LEU A 68 -16.65 -15.19 7.78
CA LEU A 68 -15.70 -14.81 6.72
C LEU A 68 -16.10 -13.53 5.98
N SER A 69 -17.38 -13.16 5.99
CA SER A 69 -17.89 -11.96 5.31
C SER A 69 -17.25 -10.67 5.85
N GLY A 70 -17.02 -10.62 7.17
CA GLY A 70 -16.31 -9.51 7.81
C GLY A 70 -14.86 -9.40 7.33
N PHE A 71 -14.14 -10.52 7.23
CA PHE A 71 -12.76 -10.55 6.72
C PHE A 71 -12.68 -10.11 5.26
N ARG A 72 -13.64 -10.52 4.41
CA ARG A 72 -13.73 -10.05 3.02
C ARG A 72 -13.90 -8.54 2.95
N THR A 73 -14.86 -8.03 3.70
CA THR A 73 -15.17 -6.60 3.70
C THR A 73 -13.99 -5.78 4.20
N ALA A 74 -13.38 -6.20 5.31
CA ALA A 74 -12.18 -5.57 5.86
C ALA A 74 -11.02 -5.61 4.86
N HIS A 75 -10.72 -6.77 4.27
CA HIS A 75 -9.63 -6.90 3.31
C HIS A 75 -9.81 -6.00 2.07
N SER A 76 -11.03 -5.91 1.54
CA SER A 76 -11.33 -5.04 0.40
C SER A 76 -11.17 -3.56 0.75
N LEU A 77 -11.68 -3.11 1.91
CA LEU A 77 -11.57 -1.71 2.31
C LEU A 77 -10.16 -1.31 2.76
N GLU A 78 -9.43 -2.22 3.41
CA GLU A 78 -8.02 -2.04 3.72
C GLU A 78 -7.21 -1.90 2.41
N ALA A 79 -7.49 -2.72 1.40
CA ALA A 79 -6.85 -2.63 0.10
C ALA A 79 -7.13 -1.29 -0.60
N ASP A 80 -8.38 -0.81 -0.59
CA ASP A 80 -8.73 0.51 -1.12
C ASP A 80 -7.91 1.60 -0.41
N PHE A 81 -7.93 1.64 0.92
CA PHE A 81 -7.14 2.62 1.70
C PHE A 81 -5.63 2.56 1.39
N PHE A 82 -5.07 1.39 1.09
CA PHE A 82 -3.67 1.25 0.68
C PHE A 82 -3.39 1.75 -0.73
N LEU A 83 -4.27 1.45 -1.67
CA LEU A 83 -4.12 1.87 -3.06
C LEU A 83 -4.23 3.40 -3.19
N ASP A 84 -4.99 4.04 -2.32
CA ASP A 84 -5.09 5.52 -2.22
C ASP A 84 -3.77 6.14 -1.78
N LEU A 85 -3.03 5.41 -0.94
CA LEU A 85 -1.73 5.84 -0.42
C LEU A 85 -0.59 5.55 -1.41
N PHE A 86 -0.76 4.55 -2.28
CA PHE A 86 0.25 4.08 -3.23
C PHE A 86 -0.38 3.42 -4.46
N ALA A 87 -0.58 4.16 -5.57
CA ALA A 87 -1.04 3.57 -6.82
C ALA A 87 0.00 3.66 -7.94
N GLY A 88 0.45 2.48 -8.38
CA GLY A 88 1.06 2.21 -9.67
C GLY A 88 0.78 0.74 -10.03
N ALA A 89 0.12 0.47 -11.16
CA ALA A 89 -0.23 -0.89 -11.58
C ALA A 89 0.85 -1.44 -12.53
N VAL A 90 1.21 -2.72 -12.46
CA VAL A 90 2.15 -3.33 -13.42
C VAL A 90 1.37 -4.22 -14.39
N GLY A 91 1.44 -3.92 -15.69
CA GLY A 91 0.78 -4.68 -16.74
C GLY A 91 1.51 -5.99 -17.08
N LEU A 92 1.08 -7.12 -16.50
CA LEU A 92 1.61 -8.46 -16.80
C LEU A 92 0.56 -9.41 -17.39
N LYS A 93 -0.38 -8.89 -18.19
CA LYS A 93 -1.50 -9.65 -18.78
C LYS A 93 -1.04 -10.96 -19.49
N SER A 94 0.16 -10.99 -20.09
CA SER A 94 0.69 -12.14 -20.83
C SER A 94 1.08 -13.35 -19.97
N LEU A 95 1.33 -13.19 -18.65
CA LEU A 95 1.73 -14.30 -17.78
C LEU A 95 0.56 -15.23 -17.39
N PHE A 96 -0.68 -14.77 -17.56
CA PHE A 96 -1.88 -15.37 -16.94
C PHE A 96 -2.82 -16.11 -17.90
N ILE A 97 -2.48 -16.25 -19.19
CA ILE A 97 -3.35 -16.80 -20.25
C ILE A 97 -3.92 -18.20 -19.94
N LYS A 98 -3.16 -19.04 -19.21
CA LYS A 98 -3.62 -20.35 -18.72
C LYS A 98 -3.53 -20.41 -17.20
N ASN A 99 -4.56 -20.97 -16.54
CA ASN A 99 -4.69 -21.05 -15.08
C ASN A 99 -4.55 -19.68 -14.40
N ALA A 100 -5.20 -18.66 -14.98
CA ALA A 100 -5.13 -17.28 -14.53
C ALA A 100 -5.42 -17.15 -13.03
N ALA A 101 -6.51 -17.77 -12.57
CA ALA A 101 -6.93 -17.74 -11.16
C ALA A 101 -5.86 -18.30 -10.22
N THR A 102 -5.30 -19.46 -10.54
CA THR A 102 -4.25 -20.10 -9.72
C THR A 102 -2.96 -19.29 -9.71
N LYS A 103 -2.52 -18.82 -10.88
CA LYS A 103 -1.30 -18.02 -11.00
C LYS A 103 -1.44 -16.67 -10.29
N MET A 104 -2.57 -15.99 -10.48
CA MET A 104 -2.86 -14.74 -9.78
C MET A 104 -2.90 -14.94 -8.28
N PHE A 105 -3.54 -16.02 -7.81
CA PHE A 105 -3.53 -16.36 -6.39
C PHE A 105 -2.10 -16.57 -5.87
N VAL A 106 -1.28 -17.36 -6.55
CA VAL A 106 0.11 -17.60 -6.13
C VAL A 106 0.93 -16.30 -6.13
N VAL A 107 0.77 -15.46 -7.14
CA VAL A 107 1.46 -14.17 -7.20
C VAL A 107 0.98 -13.23 -6.08
N HIS A 108 -0.33 -13.07 -5.91
CA HIS A 108 -0.92 -12.10 -4.99
C HIS A 108 -0.91 -12.53 -3.53
N ALA A 109 -1.18 -13.80 -3.23
CA ALA A 109 -1.30 -14.31 -1.87
C ALA A 109 0.02 -14.86 -1.32
N VAL A 110 1.03 -15.10 -2.17
CA VAL A 110 2.32 -15.68 -1.74
C VAL A 110 3.49 -14.80 -2.16
N PHE A 111 3.75 -14.64 -3.46
CA PHE A 111 4.99 -13.99 -3.90
C PHE A 111 5.05 -12.49 -3.58
N LEU A 112 4.00 -11.72 -3.92
CA LEU A 112 3.98 -10.28 -3.68
C LEU A 112 4.03 -9.91 -2.19
N PRO A 113 3.28 -10.58 -1.29
CA PRO A 113 3.36 -10.30 0.15
C PRO A 113 4.74 -10.59 0.73
N LEU A 114 5.38 -11.68 0.31
CA LEU A 114 6.74 -12.03 0.75
C LEU A 114 7.78 -11.04 0.21
N LEU A 115 7.68 -10.67 -1.06
CA LEU A 115 8.55 -9.67 -1.68
C LEU A 115 8.41 -8.32 -0.98
N LEU A 116 7.17 -7.87 -0.77
CA LEU A 116 6.87 -6.62 -0.07
C LEU A 116 7.38 -6.65 1.37
N GLY A 117 7.17 -7.76 2.10
CA GLY A 117 7.71 -7.95 3.43
C GLY A 117 9.25 -7.84 3.47
N GLY A 118 9.93 -8.44 2.50
CA GLY A 118 11.38 -8.33 2.34
C GLY A 118 11.84 -6.89 2.06
N VAL A 119 11.16 -6.19 1.14
CA VAL A 119 11.44 -4.78 0.80
C VAL A 119 11.22 -3.88 2.01
N LEU A 120 10.13 -4.06 2.77
CA LEU A 120 9.83 -3.29 3.97
C LEU A 120 10.83 -3.56 5.10
N ALA A 121 11.26 -4.81 5.28
CA ALA A 121 12.31 -5.16 6.22
C ALA A 121 13.63 -4.47 5.84
N GLY A 122 14.00 -4.49 4.55
CA GLY A 122 15.15 -3.75 4.02
C GLY A 122 15.02 -2.24 4.24
N HIS A 123 13.85 -1.68 3.97
CA HIS A 123 13.55 -0.27 4.20
C HIS A 123 13.70 0.12 5.68
N ALA A 124 13.13 -0.64 6.61
CA ALA A 124 13.26 -0.42 8.04
C ALA A 124 14.72 -0.55 8.52
N ALA A 125 15.46 -1.52 7.98
CA ALA A 125 16.90 -1.66 8.25
C ALA A 125 17.69 -0.45 7.78
N LEU A 126 17.40 0.08 6.57
CA LEU A 126 18.04 1.29 6.06
C LEU A 126 17.71 2.52 6.90
N ILE A 127 16.46 2.68 7.38
CA ILE A 127 16.10 3.75 8.31
C ILE A 127 16.89 3.61 9.61
N LYS A 128 17.03 2.39 10.13
CA LYS A 128 17.80 2.15 11.36
C LYS A 128 19.29 2.46 11.20
N ILE A 129 19.87 2.12 10.04
CA ILE A 129 21.29 2.35 9.75
C ILE A 129 21.57 3.84 9.50
N ASN A 130 20.70 4.53 8.76
CA ASN A 130 20.92 5.91 8.32
C ASN A 130 20.27 6.97 9.23
N GLY A 131 19.39 6.56 10.14
CA GLY A 131 18.60 7.46 10.98
C GLY A 131 17.31 7.97 10.30
N ILE A 132 16.46 8.61 11.11
CA ILE A 132 15.23 9.27 10.62
C ILE A 132 15.61 10.65 10.08
N SER A 133 15.07 11.03 8.93
CA SER A 133 15.40 12.32 8.31
C SER A 133 15.09 13.51 9.24
N PRO A 134 15.94 14.55 9.25
CA PRO A 134 15.72 15.74 10.07
C PRO A 134 14.56 16.58 9.53
N LEU A 135 14.00 17.46 10.38
CA LEU A 135 12.92 18.38 9.99
C LEU A 135 13.32 19.39 8.90
N LYS A 136 14.61 19.70 8.81
CA LYS A 136 15.16 20.64 7.82
C LYS A 136 16.39 19.99 7.19
N PRO A 137 16.55 20.06 5.86
CA PRO A 137 17.78 19.64 5.19
C PRO A 137 19.00 20.31 5.84
N GLY A 138 20.06 19.53 6.08
CA GLY A 138 21.30 20.01 6.71
C GLY A 138 21.22 20.32 8.21
N ALA A 139 20.05 20.23 8.85
CA ALA A 139 19.95 20.32 10.30
C ALA A 139 20.31 18.97 10.93
N GLY A 140 21.24 18.96 11.88
CA GLY A 140 21.53 17.75 12.66
C GLY A 140 20.41 17.40 13.65
N ASP A 141 20.41 16.16 14.15
CA ASP A 141 19.41 15.61 15.08
C ASP A 141 19.57 16.09 16.53
N ALA A 142 19.97 17.35 16.74
CA ALA A 142 20.22 17.94 18.06
C ALA A 142 18.95 18.15 18.91
N GLY A 143 17.79 17.69 18.44
CA GLY A 143 16.53 17.77 19.18
C GLY A 143 16.42 16.77 20.34
N PRO A 144 15.40 16.92 21.20
CA PRO A 144 15.10 15.94 22.24
C PRO A 144 14.99 14.53 21.67
N GLN A 145 15.54 13.54 22.36
CA GLN A 145 15.45 12.14 21.94
C GLN A 145 14.29 11.43 22.65
N THR A 146 13.72 10.41 22.00
CA THR A 146 12.76 9.47 22.59
C THR A 146 13.21 8.04 22.32
N THR A 147 12.56 7.06 22.92
CA THR A 147 12.82 5.64 22.69
C THR A 147 12.00 5.12 21.52
N PHE A 148 12.56 4.22 20.70
CA PHE A 148 11.86 3.55 19.60
C PHE A 148 10.55 2.90 20.06
N PHE A 149 10.51 2.23 21.22
CA PHE A 149 9.27 1.63 21.72
C PHE A 149 8.17 2.63 22.04
N ARG A 150 8.53 3.84 22.50
CA ARG A 150 7.56 4.92 22.70
C ARG A 150 6.98 5.40 21.37
N HIS A 151 7.80 5.51 20.33
CA HIS A 151 7.34 5.79 18.97
C HIS A 151 6.41 4.68 18.47
N MET A 152 6.81 3.42 18.58
CA MET A 152 6.00 2.27 18.16
C MET A 152 4.65 2.20 18.88
N ARG A 153 4.58 2.52 20.17
CA ARG A 153 3.31 2.60 20.90
C ARG A 153 2.33 3.58 20.25
N HIS A 154 2.82 4.73 19.77
CA HIS A 154 1.97 5.72 19.11
C HIS A 154 1.58 5.27 17.71
N VAL A 155 2.53 4.71 16.95
CA VAL A 155 2.25 4.09 15.64
C VAL A 155 1.13 3.05 15.78
N THR A 156 1.23 2.15 16.75
CA THR A 156 0.20 1.15 17.03
C THR A 156 -1.12 1.77 17.45
N ALA A 157 -1.11 2.81 18.30
CA ALA A 157 -2.33 3.49 18.72
C ALA A 157 -3.06 4.17 17.53
N TYR A 158 -2.33 4.90 16.68
CA TYR A 158 -2.89 5.49 15.46
C TYR A 158 -3.32 4.43 14.45
N GLY A 159 -2.57 3.32 14.35
CA GLY A 159 -2.92 2.17 13.55
C GLY A 159 -4.26 1.57 13.95
N PHE A 160 -4.46 1.29 15.24
CA PHE A 160 -5.75 0.80 15.74
C PHE A 160 -6.89 1.82 15.58
N MET A 161 -6.61 3.11 15.70
CA MET A 161 -7.60 4.16 15.46
C MET A 161 -8.09 4.14 14.01
N LEU A 162 -7.18 4.10 13.03
CA LEU A 162 -7.54 4.03 11.61
C LEU A 162 -8.17 2.69 11.24
N LEU A 163 -7.63 1.58 11.76
CA LEU A 163 -8.21 0.26 11.58
C LEU A 163 -9.66 0.23 12.09
N GLY A 164 -9.90 0.77 13.28
CA GLY A 164 -11.23 0.91 13.85
C GLY A 164 -12.17 1.74 12.97
N LEU A 165 -11.69 2.86 12.42
CA LEU A 165 -12.46 3.67 11.48
C LEU A 165 -12.83 2.89 10.21
N ILE A 166 -11.88 2.17 9.61
CA ILE A 166 -12.10 1.30 8.45
C ILE A 166 -13.16 0.22 8.78
N HIS A 167 -13.09 -0.37 9.98
CA HIS A 167 -14.03 -1.41 10.40
C HIS A 167 -15.42 -0.86 10.72
N VAL A 168 -15.52 0.39 11.20
CA VAL A 168 -16.81 1.08 11.32
C VAL A 168 -17.42 1.26 9.94
N VAL A 169 -16.67 1.72 8.94
CA VAL A 169 -17.15 1.81 7.56
C VAL A 169 -17.55 0.43 7.03
N ALA A 170 -16.73 -0.61 7.27
CA ALA A 170 -17.01 -1.99 6.89
C ALA A 170 -18.32 -2.54 7.46
N ALA A 171 -18.73 -2.08 8.66
CA ALA A 171 -19.98 -2.51 9.28
C ALA A 171 -21.23 -1.97 8.56
N PHE A 172 -21.10 -0.86 7.82
CA PHE A 172 -22.19 -0.23 7.09
C PHE A 172 -22.09 -0.38 5.57
N TYR A 173 -20.91 -0.74 5.07
CA TYR A 173 -20.64 -0.86 3.64
C TYR A 173 -19.90 -2.17 3.34
N ALA A 174 -20.56 -3.05 2.61
CA ALA A 174 -19.98 -4.27 2.06
C ALA A 174 -19.77 -4.11 0.55
N PRO A 175 -18.54 -4.26 0.03
CA PRO A 175 -18.28 -4.20 -1.39
C PRO A 175 -19.14 -5.22 -2.16
N PRO A 176 -19.85 -4.77 -3.21
CA PRO A 176 -20.76 -5.63 -3.95
C PRO A 176 -20.01 -6.83 -4.54
N LEU A 177 -20.64 -8.00 -4.53
CA LEU A 177 -20.17 -9.12 -5.32
C LEU A 177 -20.64 -8.90 -6.76
N LEU A 178 -19.70 -8.69 -7.68
CA LEU A 178 -20.00 -8.62 -9.11
C LEU A 178 -20.59 -9.96 -9.59
N GLY A 179 -21.31 -9.94 -10.70
CA GLY A 179 -21.88 -11.15 -11.30
C GLY A 179 -20.83 -12.19 -11.69
N ALA A 180 -21.28 -13.41 -11.98
CA ALA A 180 -20.41 -14.44 -12.53
C ALA A 180 -19.76 -13.94 -13.85
N PRO A 181 -18.49 -14.29 -14.11
CA PRO A 181 -17.81 -13.87 -15.32
C PRO A 181 -18.55 -14.38 -16.56
N VAL A 182 -18.81 -13.50 -17.51
CA VAL A 182 -19.35 -13.86 -18.83
C VAL A 182 -18.22 -13.81 -19.85
N GLU A 183 -18.04 -14.89 -20.59
CA GLU A 183 -16.99 -14.98 -21.60
C GLU A 183 -17.14 -13.89 -22.67
N GLY A 184 -16.03 -13.25 -23.04
CA GLY A 184 -16.00 -12.19 -24.05
C GLY A 184 -16.53 -10.83 -23.59
N VAL A 185 -16.98 -10.70 -22.33
CA VAL A 185 -17.43 -9.41 -21.76
C VAL A 185 -16.40 -8.93 -20.74
N GLU A 186 -15.83 -7.75 -20.97
CA GLU A 186 -15.02 -7.07 -19.96
C GLU A 186 -15.96 -6.40 -18.95
N TRP A 187 -16.17 -7.05 -17.81
CA TRP A 187 -17.08 -6.56 -16.76
C TRP A 187 -16.48 -5.45 -15.88
N THR A 188 -15.16 -5.26 -15.89
CA THR A 188 -14.47 -4.53 -14.82
C THR A 188 -13.69 -3.33 -15.32
N LYS A 189 -14.11 -2.13 -14.91
CA LYS A 189 -13.21 -0.98 -14.80
C LYS A 189 -12.15 -1.27 -13.72
N PRO A 190 -10.93 -0.72 -13.81
CA PRO A 190 -9.94 -0.91 -12.77
C PRO A 190 -10.36 -0.20 -11.48
N ALA A 191 -9.74 -0.57 -10.35
CA ALA A 191 -9.97 0.10 -9.08
C ALA A 191 -9.71 1.62 -9.22
N TRP A 192 -10.41 2.41 -8.40
CA TRP A 192 -10.46 3.86 -8.59
C TRP A 192 -9.11 4.59 -8.62
N PRO A 193 -8.05 4.17 -7.90
CA PRO A 193 -6.75 4.83 -8.01
C PRO A 193 -6.09 4.64 -9.38
N PHE A 194 -6.62 3.76 -10.22
CA PHE A 194 -6.19 3.52 -11.59
C PHE A 194 -7.19 3.98 -12.64
N LEU A 195 -8.38 4.47 -12.24
CA LEU A 195 -9.41 4.90 -13.20
C LEU A 195 -8.94 6.03 -14.10
N PHE A 196 -8.12 6.96 -13.60
CA PHE A 196 -7.61 8.05 -14.43
C PHE A 196 -6.69 7.56 -15.57
N LEU A 197 -6.09 6.37 -15.43
CA LEU A 197 -5.28 5.74 -16.49
C LEU A 197 -6.14 4.95 -17.48
N TYR A 198 -7.37 4.57 -17.10
CA TYR A 198 -8.24 3.72 -17.92
C TYR A 198 -8.57 4.31 -19.31
N PRO A 199 -8.84 5.62 -19.46
CA PRO A 199 -9.08 6.23 -20.76
C PRO A 199 -7.85 6.31 -21.67
N MET A 200 -6.63 6.13 -21.13
CA MET A 200 -5.37 6.36 -21.86
C MET A 200 -4.98 5.18 -22.79
N GLY A 201 -5.74 4.08 -22.76
CA GLY A 201 -5.47 2.90 -23.60
C GLY A 201 -4.36 1.99 -23.07
N ASP A 202 -4.19 0.83 -23.70
CA ASP A 202 -3.33 -0.26 -23.18
C ASP A 202 -1.84 0.09 -23.10
N LEU A 203 -1.32 0.89 -24.05
CA LEU A 203 0.10 1.27 -24.06
C LEU A 203 0.44 2.22 -22.91
N ASP A 204 -0.44 3.18 -22.64
CA ASP A 204 -0.24 4.16 -21.58
C ASP A 204 -0.40 3.51 -20.19
N LEU A 205 -1.32 2.58 -20.03
CA LEU A 205 -1.43 1.74 -18.83
C LEU A 205 -0.19 0.87 -18.58
N MET A 206 0.52 0.48 -19.65
CA MET A 206 1.75 -0.29 -19.52
C MET A 206 2.94 0.62 -19.17
N ILE A 207 3.05 1.81 -19.76
CA ILE A 207 4.23 2.69 -19.62
C ILE A 207 4.12 3.62 -18.42
N ALA A 208 2.96 4.22 -18.16
CA ALA A 208 2.79 5.24 -17.12
C ALA A 208 3.31 4.81 -15.72
N PRO A 209 3.09 3.58 -15.26
CA PRO A 209 3.62 3.12 -13.98
C PRO A 209 5.15 3.12 -13.93
N PHE A 210 5.81 2.66 -15.01
CA PHE A 210 7.28 2.69 -15.10
C PHE A 210 7.81 4.11 -15.23
N ALA A 211 7.11 4.98 -15.97
CA ALA A 211 7.46 6.38 -16.07
C ALA A 211 7.41 7.07 -14.69
N VAL A 212 6.37 6.81 -13.90
CA VAL A 212 6.25 7.30 -12.52
C VAL A 212 7.39 6.80 -11.66
N VAL A 213 7.67 5.49 -11.66
CA VAL A 213 8.78 4.92 -10.89
C VAL A 213 10.12 5.51 -11.33
N ALA A 214 10.35 5.67 -12.64
CA ALA A 214 11.57 6.28 -13.18
C ALA A 214 11.73 7.74 -12.72
N VAL A 215 10.64 8.52 -12.71
CA VAL A 215 10.64 9.89 -12.18
C VAL A 215 10.97 9.88 -10.70
N LEU A 216 10.34 9.03 -9.89
CA LEU A 216 10.60 8.92 -8.45
C LEU A 216 12.07 8.55 -8.15
N LEU A 217 12.63 7.60 -8.90
CA LEU A 217 14.03 7.19 -8.77
C LEU A 217 15.01 8.27 -9.24
N ALA A 218 14.61 9.15 -10.14
CA ALA A 218 15.44 10.23 -10.63
C ALA A 218 15.49 11.45 -9.68
N ILE A 219 14.56 11.57 -8.72
CA ILE A 219 14.49 12.72 -7.78
C ILE A 219 15.83 13.00 -7.09
N PRO A 220 16.54 11.99 -6.51
CA PRO A 220 17.80 12.26 -5.82
C PRO A 220 18.89 12.85 -6.72
N LEU A 221 18.81 12.66 -8.04
CA LEU A 221 19.80 13.20 -8.99
C LEU A 221 19.71 14.71 -9.15
N PHE A 222 18.56 15.30 -8.81
CA PHE A 222 18.30 16.73 -8.96
C PHE A 222 18.15 17.46 -7.62
N ALA A 223 18.16 16.71 -6.50
CA ALA A 223 17.98 17.25 -5.16
C ALA A 223 19.24 17.98 -4.67
N ASN A 224 19.11 19.27 -4.41
CA ASN A 224 20.13 20.12 -3.79
C ASN A 224 20.01 20.05 -2.25
N GLN A 225 20.95 19.37 -1.63
CA GLN A 225 21.02 19.14 -0.18
C GLN A 225 21.32 20.42 0.64
N ASP A 226 21.80 21.49 -0.01
CA ASP A 226 22.26 22.72 0.63
C ASP A 226 21.16 23.78 0.80
N LYS A 227 19.98 23.59 0.17
CA LYS A 227 18.85 24.52 0.25
C LYS A 227 17.74 23.98 1.14
N LYS A 228 17.04 24.89 1.84
CA LYS A 228 15.91 24.55 2.72
C LYS A 228 14.77 23.86 1.95
N TRP A 229 14.47 24.36 0.75
CA TRP A 229 13.60 23.78 -0.28
C TRP A 229 14.15 24.17 -1.64
N ASP A 230 14.25 23.24 -2.58
CA ASP A 230 14.66 23.55 -3.96
C ASP A 230 13.55 23.27 -4.99
N ALA A 231 13.80 23.66 -6.24
CA ALA A 231 12.84 23.48 -7.32
C ALA A 231 12.51 21.99 -7.57
N SER A 232 13.44 21.07 -7.33
CA SER A 232 13.21 19.62 -7.50
C SER A 232 12.20 19.09 -6.49
N GLN A 233 12.26 19.56 -5.24
CA GLN A 233 11.31 19.20 -4.19
C GLN A 233 9.93 19.81 -4.48
N ALA A 234 9.88 21.07 -4.91
CA ALA A 234 8.62 21.70 -5.32
C ALA A 234 7.97 20.96 -6.50
N ILE A 235 8.75 20.59 -7.52
CA ILE A 235 8.29 19.81 -8.66
C ILE A 235 7.79 18.43 -8.21
N PHE A 236 8.51 17.74 -7.32
CA PHE A 236 8.06 16.47 -6.77
C PHE A 236 6.71 16.58 -6.07
N PHE A 237 6.53 17.54 -5.15
CA PHE A 237 5.27 17.71 -4.45
C PHE A 237 4.14 18.17 -5.38
N LEU A 238 4.43 18.97 -6.41
CA LEU A 238 3.46 19.33 -7.44
C LEU A 238 3.03 18.13 -8.28
N LEU A 239 3.98 17.28 -8.70
CA LEU A 239 3.68 16.04 -9.42
C LEU A 239 2.87 15.08 -8.56
N LEU A 240 3.24 14.93 -7.29
CA LEU A 240 2.51 14.11 -6.32
C LEU A 240 1.10 14.65 -6.09
N PHE A 241 0.95 15.97 -5.94
CA PHE A 241 -0.37 16.60 -5.77
C PHE A 241 -1.23 16.45 -7.03
N PHE A 242 -0.66 16.71 -8.21
CA PHE A 242 -1.35 16.54 -9.49
C PHE A 242 -1.81 15.09 -9.66
N TRP A 243 -0.96 14.12 -9.34
CA TRP A 243 -1.28 12.70 -9.39
C TRP A 243 -2.37 12.30 -8.38
N ALA A 244 -2.29 12.79 -7.14
CA ALA A 244 -3.33 12.57 -6.13
C ALA A 244 -4.67 13.19 -6.57
N ALA A 245 -4.65 14.38 -7.18
CA ALA A 245 -5.84 15.03 -7.72
C ALA A 245 -6.46 14.21 -8.86
N LEU A 246 -5.65 13.69 -9.79
CA LEU A 246 -6.13 12.79 -10.85
C LEU A 246 -6.74 11.50 -10.30
N SER A 247 -6.11 10.91 -9.27
CA SER A 247 -6.61 9.71 -8.60
C SER A 247 -7.97 9.99 -7.92
N LEU A 248 -8.12 11.14 -7.28
CA LEU A 248 -9.39 11.57 -6.67
C LEU A 248 -10.48 11.85 -7.72
N VAL A 249 -10.14 12.44 -8.87
CA VAL A 249 -11.11 12.59 -9.98
C VAL A 249 -11.58 11.21 -10.46
N GLY A 250 -10.67 10.24 -10.58
CA GLY A 250 -11.01 8.85 -10.83
C GLY A 250 -12.00 8.28 -9.80
N ALA A 251 -11.82 8.59 -8.52
CA ALA A 251 -12.76 8.19 -7.46
C ALA A 251 -14.18 8.72 -7.70
N PHE A 252 -14.34 9.98 -8.12
CA PHE A 252 -15.66 10.58 -8.38
C PHE A 252 -16.37 9.96 -9.59
N GLU A 253 -15.65 9.60 -10.66
CA GLU A 253 -16.24 8.95 -11.82
C GLU A 253 -16.59 7.47 -11.60
N HIS A 254 -16.12 6.85 -10.51
CA HIS A 254 -16.54 5.50 -10.12
C HIS A 254 -18.01 5.47 -9.63
N PHE A 255 -18.54 6.60 -9.14
CA PHE A 255 -19.88 6.69 -8.53
C PHE A 255 -20.95 7.31 -9.43
N ALA A 256 -20.61 7.70 -10.67
CA ALA A 256 -21.52 8.25 -11.68
C ALA A 256 -21.81 7.21 -12.79
#